data_AF-A0A2F0A2W8-F1
#
_entry.id   AF-A0A2F0A2W8-F1
#
_cell.length_a   1.000
_cell.length_b   1.000
_cell.length_c   1.000
_cell.angle_alpha   90.00
_cell.angle_beta   90.00
_cell.angle_gamma   90.00
#
_symmetry.space_group_name_H-M   'P 1'
#
loop_
_entity.id
_entity.type
_entity.pdbx_description
1 polymer ?
#
loop_
_entity_poly.entity_id
_entity_poly.type
_entity_poly.pdbx_seq_one_letter_code
_entity_poly.pdbx_strand_id
1 'polypeptide(L)'
;MSPSIDDNGLMGSNESVRFYNRYTGQIETEAIYGESYLKFIYGNPLGKLALWAAVKRAVFSKWYGLRMSSNRSVKKIAPFISEYDLDVGLFLDGSESFRCFNDFFSRKLKTESRPITGEKNELVFPADGRHIVVKDLSSKQSIWAKGQSFNLHSLLGSKKRAERFKYGSALISRLCPTDYHRFHFPCQGVASDAELINGHLYSVNPLALKKNISYLWQNKRSITELKSDTFGNVCLLEIGATCVGCIEQTYQQGNISKG
;
A
#
# COMPACT_ATOMS: atom_id res chain seq x y z
N MET A 1 -13.83 -11.66 15.03
CA MET A 1 -15.26 -12.01 14.93
C MET A 1 -15.56 -12.41 13.50
N SER A 2 -16.09 -13.61 13.29
CA SER A 2 -16.53 -14.12 11.99
C SER A 2 -17.80 -13.37 11.55
N PRO A 3 -17.90 -12.83 10.33
CA PRO A 3 -19.17 -12.30 9.83
C PRO A 3 -20.09 -13.43 9.36
N SER A 4 -21.38 -13.29 9.67
CA SER A 4 -22.50 -14.06 9.12
C SER A 4 -22.74 -13.71 7.65
N ILE A 5 -23.08 -14.71 6.83
CA ILE A 5 -23.47 -14.58 5.42
C ILE A 5 -24.98 -14.42 5.36
N ASP A 6 -25.49 -13.51 4.54
CA ASP A 6 -26.92 -13.35 4.22
C ASP A 6 -27.33 -14.16 2.98
N ASP A 7 -28.51 -14.78 3.04
CA ASP A 7 -28.98 -15.88 2.18
C ASP A 7 -29.36 -15.51 0.73
N ASN A 8 -29.04 -14.30 0.23
CA ASN A 8 -29.62 -13.80 -1.02
C ASN A 8 -28.68 -13.63 -2.23
N GLY A 9 -27.39 -13.99 -2.15
CA GLY A 9 -26.53 -14.11 -3.35
C GLY A 9 -26.36 -12.84 -4.23
N LEU A 10 -26.86 -11.68 -3.77
CA LEU A 10 -26.74 -10.37 -4.40
C LEU A 10 -25.86 -9.50 -3.50
N MET A 11 -24.84 -8.85 -4.08
CA MET A 11 -23.86 -8.06 -3.34
C MET A 11 -24.53 -6.92 -2.54
N GLY A 12 -24.69 -7.14 -1.22
CA GLY A 12 -25.01 -6.09 -0.26
C GLY A 12 -23.93 -5.00 -0.28
N SER A 13 -24.32 -3.79 -0.65
CA SER A 13 -23.45 -2.65 -0.93
C SER A 13 -23.02 -1.85 0.30
N ASN A 14 -22.84 -2.50 1.46
CA ASN A 14 -22.59 -1.81 2.74
C ASN A 14 -21.49 -2.44 3.61
N GLU A 15 -20.52 -3.16 3.02
CA GLU A 15 -19.32 -3.55 3.79
C GLU A 15 -18.35 -2.38 3.90
N SER A 16 -18.53 -1.57 4.95
CA SER A 16 -17.56 -0.56 5.35
C SER A 16 -16.26 -1.20 5.85
N VAL A 17 -15.10 -0.73 5.38
CA VAL A 17 -13.80 -1.16 5.92
C VAL A 17 -13.62 -0.53 7.30
N ARG A 18 -13.47 -1.37 8.33
CA ARG A 18 -13.26 -0.93 9.72
C ARG A 18 -11.81 -1.17 10.14
N PHE A 19 -11.25 -0.27 10.95
CA PHE A 19 -9.92 -0.42 11.54
C PHE A 19 -9.92 0.04 13.00
N TYR A 20 -9.00 -0.50 13.79
CA TYR A 20 -8.78 -0.07 15.16
C TYR A 20 -7.82 1.12 15.16
N ASN A 21 -8.28 2.28 15.60
CA ASN A 21 -7.45 3.46 15.76
C ASN A 21 -6.77 3.42 17.13
N ARG A 22 -5.44 3.28 17.12
CA ARG A 22 -4.64 3.15 18.34
C ARG A 22 -4.57 4.42 19.18
N TYR A 23 -4.84 5.58 18.59
CA TYR A 23 -4.77 6.88 19.27
C TYR A 23 -6.07 7.19 20.01
N THR A 24 -7.22 6.87 19.40
CA THR A 24 -8.54 7.07 20.00
C THR A 24 -8.99 5.86 20.82
N GLY A 25 -8.41 4.68 20.58
CA GLY A 25 -8.82 3.41 21.19
C GLY A 25 -10.14 2.87 20.64
N GLN A 26 -10.62 3.40 19.52
CA GLN A 26 -11.94 3.07 18.95
C GLN A 26 -11.82 2.33 17.62
N ILE A 27 -12.90 1.63 17.25
CA ILE A 27 -13.03 1.08 15.89
C ILE A 27 -13.69 2.14 15.03
N GLU A 28 -12.97 2.57 13.99
CA GLU A 28 -13.41 3.60 13.06
C GLU A 28 -13.69 2.99 11.68
N THR A 29 -14.51 3.69 10.90
CA THR A 29 -14.81 3.34 9.51
C THR A 29 -13.93 4.16 8.59
N GLU A 30 -13.26 3.49 7.67
CA GLU A 30 -12.42 4.13 6.67
C GLU A 30 -13.26 4.82 5.59
N ALA A 31 -12.90 6.07 5.28
CA ALA A 31 -13.43 6.77 4.13
C ALA A 31 -12.91 6.13 2.84
N ILE A 32 -13.81 5.56 2.03
CA ILE A 32 -13.45 4.91 0.77
C ILE A 32 -13.48 5.94 -0.37
N TYR A 33 -12.30 6.42 -0.77
CA TYR A 33 -12.16 7.30 -1.93
C TYR A 33 -12.58 6.57 -3.23
N GLY A 34 -13.52 7.14 -3.98
CA GLY A 34 -13.81 6.74 -5.37
C GLY A 34 -14.67 5.47 -5.56
N GLU A 35 -15.55 5.14 -4.60
CA GLU A 35 -16.40 3.93 -4.63
C GLU A 35 -17.13 3.68 -5.96
N SER A 36 -17.66 4.73 -6.59
CA SER A 36 -18.47 4.61 -7.82
C SER A 36 -17.69 4.04 -9.00
N TYR A 37 -16.38 4.33 -9.10
CA TYR A 37 -15.54 3.88 -10.22
C TYR A 37 -15.02 2.45 -10.03
N LEU A 38 -14.73 2.05 -8.79
CA LEU A 38 -14.32 0.68 -8.48
C LEU A 38 -15.43 -0.31 -8.85
N LYS A 39 -16.70 0.02 -8.54
CA LYS A 39 -17.87 -0.81 -8.90
C LYS A 39 -17.98 -1.10 -10.41
N PHE A 40 -17.69 -0.11 -11.27
CA PHE A 40 -17.72 -0.28 -12.72
C PHE A 40 -16.65 -1.26 -13.24
N ILE A 41 -15.46 -1.29 -12.63
CA ILE A 41 -14.36 -2.16 -13.10
C ILE A 41 -14.54 -3.62 -12.63
N TYR A 42 -15.11 -3.86 -11.46
CA TYR A 42 -15.18 -5.20 -10.85
C TYR A 42 -16.42 -6.02 -11.24
N GLY A 43 -17.30 -5.51 -12.09
CA GLY A 43 -18.64 -6.06 -12.32
C GLY A 43 -18.87 -7.01 -13.49
N ASN A 44 -17.86 -7.49 -14.24
CA ASN A 44 -18.15 -8.26 -15.47
C ASN A 44 -17.19 -9.45 -15.75
N PRO A 45 -17.66 -10.71 -15.88
CA PRO A 45 -16.79 -11.90 -16.01
C PRO A 45 -16.78 -12.52 -17.41
N LEU A 46 -15.69 -12.38 -18.19
CA LEU A 46 -15.35 -13.25 -19.35
C LEU A 46 -13.83 -13.19 -19.67
N GLY A 47 -13.20 -14.30 -20.07
CA GLY A 47 -11.71 -14.42 -20.16
C GLY A 47 -10.99 -13.47 -21.15
N LYS A 48 -11.48 -13.32 -22.38
CA LYS A 48 -10.96 -12.31 -23.33
C LYS A 48 -11.24 -10.88 -22.83
N LEU A 49 -12.39 -10.69 -22.19
CA LEU A 49 -12.75 -9.43 -21.54
C LEU A 49 -11.81 -9.12 -20.37
N ALA A 50 -11.30 -10.13 -19.66
CA ALA A 50 -10.40 -9.97 -18.53
C ALA A 50 -9.00 -9.50 -18.95
N LEU A 51 -8.39 -10.10 -19.98
CA LEU A 51 -7.13 -9.59 -20.53
C LEU A 51 -7.31 -8.16 -21.05
N TRP A 52 -8.39 -7.92 -21.79
CA TRP A 52 -8.69 -6.62 -22.35
C TRP A 52 -8.99 -5.57 -21.26
N ALA A 53 -9.64 -5.98 -20.16
CA ALA A 53 -9.84 -5.17 -18.97
C ALA A 53 -8.51 -4.89 -18.25
N ALA A 54 -7.60 -5.86 -18.14
CA ALA A 54 -6.28 -5.67 -17.56
C ALA A 54 -5.44 -4.67 -18.37
N VAL A 55 -5.43 -4.79 -19.70
CA VAL A 55 -4.79 -3.83 -20.61
C VAL A 55 -5.43 -2.44 -20.45
N LYS A 56 -6.77 -2.35 -20.48
CA LYS A 56 -7.48 -1.09 -20.23
C LYS A 56 -7.12 -0.48 -18.89
N ARG A 57 -6.97 -1.28 -17.82
CA ARG A 57 -6.58 -0.81 -16.49
C ARG A 57 -5.17 -0.27 -16.45
N ALA A 58 -4.22 -0.93 -17.10
CA ALA A 58 -2.84 -0.47 -17.18
C ALA A 58 -2.75 0.85 -17.97
N VAL A 59 -3.40 0.90 -19.14
CA VAL A 59 -3.49 2.11 -19.97
C VAL A 59 -4.20 3.24 -19.21
N PHE A 60 -5.31 2.93 -18.54
CA PHE A 60 -6.05 3.88 -17.72
C PHE A 60 -5.21 4.39 -16.55
N SER A 61 -4.51 3.52 -15.81
CA SER A 61 -3.67 3.93 -14.68
C SER A 61 -2.53 4.84 -15.16
N LYS A 62 -1.94 4.55 -16.32
CA LYS A 62 -0.93 5.41 -16.95
C LYS A 62 -1.52 6.77 -17.35
N TRP A 63 -2.66 6.77 -18.04
CA TRP A 63 -3.37 7.99 -18.42
C TRP A 63 -3.77 8.83 -17.20
N TYR A 64 -4.31 8.19 -16.16
CA TYR A 64 -4.71 8.85 -14.92
C TYR A 64 -3.50 9.44 -14.20
N GLY A 65 -2.39 8.71 -14.14
CA GLY A 65 -1.12 9.20 -13.62
C GLY A 65 -0.64 10.45 -14.37
N LEU A 66 -0.60 10.43 -15.71
CA LEU A 66 -0.24 11.59 -16.53
C LEU A 66 -1.16 12.78 -16.29
N ARG A 67 -2.46 12.53 -16.14
CA ARG A 67 -3.44 13.57 -15.80
C ARG A 67 -3.15 14.18 -14.41
N MET A 68 -2.82 13.36 -13.41
CA MET A 68 -2.47 13.82 -12.06
C MET A 68 -1.08 14.48 -11.98
N SER A 69 -0.21 14.26 -12.98
CA SER A 69 1.05 14.99 -13.16
C SER A 69 0.91 16.31 -13.95
N SER A 70 -0.28 16.65 -14.45
CA SER A 70 -0.50 17.91 -15.18
C SER A 70 -0.78 19.08 -14.22
N ASN A 71 -0.35 20.29 -14.55
CA ASN A 71 -0.64 21.49 -13.73
C ASN A 71 -2.14 21.71 -13.50
N ARG A 72 -3.00 21.31 -14.45
CA ARG A 72 -4.46 21.40 -14.30
C ARG A 72 -5.01 20.58 -13.13
N SER A 73 -4.25 19.61 -12.61
CA SER A 73 -4.64 18.79 -11.49
C SER A 73 -4.49 19.48 -10.13
N VAL A 74 -3.77 20.62 -10.04
CA VAL A 74 -3.65 21.44 -8.81
C VAL A 74 -5.02 21.81 -8.25
N LYS A 75 -6.01 22.07 -9.12
CA LYS A 75 -7.39 22.40 -8.72
C LYS A 75 -8.09 21.30 -7.90
N LYS A 76 -7.52 20.09 -7.83
CA LYS A 76 -8.03 18.99 -7.01
C LYS A 76 -7.50 19.02 -5.57
N ILE A 77 -6.40 19.74 -5.30
CA ILE A 77 -5.71 19.69 -4.01
C ILE A 77 -6.57 20.28 -2.90
N ALA A 78 -7.04 21.51 -3.05
CA ALA A 78 -7.87 22.16 -2.03
C ALA A 78 -9.19 21.40 -1.73
N PRO A 79 -9.96 20.95 -2.74
CA PRO A 79 -11.11 20.08 -2.48
C PRO A 79 -10.74 18.79 -1.74
N PHE A 80 -9.62 18.16 -2.08
CA PHE A 80 -9.17 16.94 -1.42
C PHE A 80 -8.77 17.17 0.04
N ILE A 81 -8.05 18.25 0.33
CA ILE A 81 -7.71 18.63 1.71
C ILE A 81 -8.97 18.86 2.54
N SER A 82 -9.96 19.56 1.96
CA SER A 82 -11.22 19.87 2.63
C SER A 82 -12.10 18.63 2.84
N GLU A 83 -12.24 17.78 1.82
CA GLU A 83 -13.06 16.56 1.87
C GLU A 83 -12.53 15.53 2.87
N TYR A 84 -11.20 15.43 3.00
CA TYR A 84 -10.53 14.44 3.85
C TYR A 84 -9.90 15.02 5.12
N ASP A 85 -10.21 16.27 5.45
CA ASP A 85 -9.74 16.99 6.63
C ASP A 85 -8.23 16.82 6.90
N LEU A 86 -7.42 17.05 5.86
CA LEU A 86 -5.97 16.88 5.98
C LEU A 86 -5.36 18.05 6.74
N ASP A 87 -4.57 17.73 7.78
CA ASP A 87 -3.80 18.72 8.51
C ASP A 87 -2.62 19.24 7.67
N VAL A 88 -2.86 20.40 7.04
CA VAL A 88 -1.86 21.13 6.24
C VAL A 88 -0.68 21.63 7.07
N GLY A 89 -0.85 21.78 8.40
CA GLY A 89 0.20 22.22 9.31
C GLY A 89 1.36 21.23 9.40
N LEU A 90 1.12 19.97 9.07
CA LEU A 90 2.14 18.90 9.07
C LEU A 90 3.02 18.89 7.82
N PHE A 91 2.61 19.58 6.74
CA PHE A 91 3.30 19.52 5.46
C PHE A 91 4.59 20.33 5.52
N LEU A 92 5.65 19.84 4.87
CA LEU A 92 6.92 20.56 4.80
C LEU A 92 6.76 21.84 3.96
N ASP A 93 6.09 21.71 2.81
CA ASP A 93 5.85 22.78 1.87
C ASP A 93 4.38 23.25 1.97
N GLY A 94 4.15 24.56 1.72
CA GLY A 94 2.81 25.13 1.67
C GLY A 94 1.94 24.50 0.57
N SER A 95 0.63 24.41 0.77
CA SER A 95 -0.31 23.75 -0.14
C SER A 95 -0.33 24.34 -1.57
N GLU A 96 0.04 25.61 -1.69
CA GLU A 96 0.14 26.42 -2.90
C GLU A 96 1.42 26.15 -3.70
N SER A 97 2.41 25.48 -3.11
CA SER A 97 3.70 25.17 -3.76
C SER A 97 3.62 23.97 -4.71
N PHE A 98 2.59 23.13 -4.59
CA PHE A 98 2.46 21.91 -5.38
C PHE A 98 2.10 22.23 -6.83
N ARG A 99 2.91 21.73 -7.78
CA ARG A 99 2.72 21.98 -9.22
C ARG A 99 1.68 21.07 -9.84
N CYS A 100 1.40 19.93 -9.22
CA CYS A 100 0.37 18.98 -9.67
C CYS A 100 -0.14 18.13 -8.50
N PHE A 101 -1.19 17.34 -8.73
CA PHE A 101 -1.77 16.49 -7.70
C PHE A 101 -0.80 15.36 -7.29
N ASN A 102 0.03 14.83 -8.18
CA ASN A 102 1.04 13.83 -7.82
C ASN A 102 2.15 14.41 -6.92
N ASP A 103 2.54 15.67 -7.12
CA ASP A 103 3.47 16.39 -6.23
C ASP A 103 2.86 16.48 -4.82
N PHE A 104 1.58 16.84 -4.71
CA PHE A 104 0.83 16.86 -3.45
C PHE A 104 0.63 15.45 -2.84
N PHE A 105 0.34 14.45 -3.66
CA PHE A 105 0.08 13.08 -3.19
C PHE A 105 1.35 12.49 -2.55
N SER A 106 2.51 12.80 -3.11
CA SER A 106 3.83 12.46 -2.56
C SER A 106 4.46 13.61 -1.75
N ARG A 107 3.64 14.51 -1.18
CA ARG A 107 4.11 15.62 -0.31
C ARG A 107 5.05 15.13 0.77
N LYS A 108 5.98 15.98 1.20
CA LYS A 108 6.82 15.75 2.38
C LYS A 108 6.11 16.25 3.63
N LEU A 109 6.36 15.59 4.76
CA LEU A 109 5.96 16.10 6.07
C LEU A 109 7.16 16.72 6.78
N LYS A 110 6.89 17.61 7.73
CA LYS A 110 7.91 18.12 8.64
C LYS A 110 8.42 17.00 9.55
N THR A 111 9.70 17.03 9.90
CA THR A 111 10.35 15.97 10.67
C THR A 111 9.70 15.78 12.05
N GLU A 112 9.32 16.87 12.70
CA GLU A 112 8.66 16.88 13.99
C GLU A 112 7.24 16.28 13.97
N SER A 113 6.62 16.16 12.78
CA SER A 113 5.31 15.54 12.62
C SER A 113 5.35 14.02 12.80
N ARG A 114 6.52 13.39 12.64
CA ARG A 114 6.74 11.94 12.76
C ARG A 114 8.07 11.65 13.47
N PRO A 115 8.19 11.94 14.77
CA PRO A 115 9.42 11.69 15.51
C PRO A 115 9.75 10.19 15.51
N ILE A 116 10.97 9.85 15.12
CA ILE A 116 11.47 8.47 15.13
C ILE A 116 11.97 8.17 16.54
N THR A 117 11.16 7.43 17.30
CA THR A 117 11.47 7.01 18.67
C THR A 117 11.86 5.53 18.72
N GLY A 118 12.42 5.11 19.85
CA GLY A 118 12.72 3.71 20.15
C GLY A 118 14.18 3.33 19.94
N GLU A 119 14.55 2.24 20.59
CA GLU A 119 15.92 1.74 20.68
C GLU A 119 16.41 1.13 19.35
N LYS A 120 17.71 0.80 19.28
CA LYS A 120 18.29 0.15 18.07
C LYS A 120 17.69 -1.23 17.77
N ASN A 121 17.19 -1.92 18.80
CA ASN A 121 16.54 -3.23 18.72
C ASN A 121 15.02 -3.16 18.55
N GLU A 122 14.48 -1.98 18.25
CA GLU A 122 13.05 -1.78 17.95
C GLU A 122 12.84 -1.33 16.51
N LEU A 123 11.85 -1.95 15.85
CA LEU A 123 11.39 -1.55 14.52
C LEU A 123 10.40 -0.40 14.63
N VAL A 124 10.46 0.54 13.68
CA VAL A 124 9.41 1.56 13.49
C VAL A 124 8.48 1.19 12.34
N PHE A 125 7.27 1.73 12.34
CA PHE A 125 6.37 1.57 11.21
C PHE A 125 6.97 2.27 9.98
N PRO A 126 7.04 1.60 8.82
CA PRO A 126 7.68 2.16 7.64
C PRO A 126 6.82 3.19 6.90
N ALA A 127 5.54 3.32 7.24
CA ALA A 127 4.62 4.23 6.57
C ALA A 127 3.43 4.55 7.47
N ASP A 128 2.73 5.65 7.19
CA ASP A 128 1.41 5.90 7.75
C ASP A 128 0.39 4.91 7.16
N GLY A 129 -0.59 4.49 7.94
CA GLY A 129 -1.72 3.72 7.42
C GLY A 129 -2.25 2.67 8.39
N ARG A 130 -2.79 1.59 7.83
CA ARG A 130 -3.43 0.52 8.59
C ARG A 130 -2.52 -0.70 8.56
N HIS A 131 -2.11 -1.15 9.74
CA HIS A 131 -1.08 -2.17 9.90
C HIS A 131 -1.66 -3.52 10.28
N ILE A 132 -1.14 -4.57 9.65
CA ILE A 132 -1.39 -5.96 10.05
C ILE A 132 -0.05 -6.65 10.24
N VAL A 133 0.10 -7.37 11.36
CA VAL A 133 1.29 -8.15 11.67
C VAL A 133 0.98 -9.63 11.48
N VAL A 134 1.79 -10.29 10.66
CA VAL A 134 1.82 -11.73 10.48
C VAL A 134 3.06 -12.24 11.18
N LYS A 135 2.87 -12.91 12.31
CA LYS A 135 4.00 -13.34 13.16
C LYS A 135 4.84 -14.44 12.51
N ASP A 136 4.19 -15.30 11.74
CA ASP A 136 4.84 -16.45 11.10
C ASP A 136 4.24 -16.66 9.70
N LEU A 137 5.04 -16.42 8.68
CA LEU A 137 4.67 -16.56 7.27
C LEU A 137 4.46 -18.02 6.83
N SER A 138 4.93 -19.00 7.60
CA SER A 138 4.68 -20.42 7.33
C SER A 138 3.29 -20.88 7.77
N SER A 139 2.70 -20.15 8.71
CA SER A 139 1.37 -20.44 9.22
C SER A 139 0.28 -20.08 8.20
N LYS A 140 -0.77 -20.91 8.08
CA LYS A 140 -1.94 -20.65 7.23
C LYS A 140 -2.90 -19.65 7.89
N GLN A 141 -2.39 -18.48 8.28
CA GLN A 141 -3.20 -17.42 8.86
C GLN A 141 -4.07 -16.76 7.80
N SER A 142 -5.37 -16.60 8.11
CA SER A 142 -6.30 -15.88 7.24
C SER A 142 -6.17 -14.38 7.52
N ILE A 143 -5.45 -13.66 6.67
CA ILE A 143 -5.22 -12.21 6.85
C ILE A 143 -6.40 -11.39 6.33
N TRP A 144 -6.88 -11.68 5.12
CA TRP A 144 -8.04 -11.01 4.50
C TRP A 144 -9.08 -11.99 3.95
N ALA A 145 -8.66 -13.16 3.48
CA ALA A 145 -9.54 -14.20 2.98
C ALA A 145 -9.32 -15.48 3.80
N LYS A 146 -10.41 -16.17 4.15
CA LYS A 146 -10.32 -17.46 4.87
C LYS A 146 -9.52 -18.46 4.04
N GLY A 147 -8.50 -19.06 4.65
CA GLY A 147 -7.76 -20.19 4.09
C GLY A 147 -6.73 -19.85 3.00
N GLN A 148 -6.43 -18.58 2.74
CA GLN A 148 -5.37 -18.20 1.79
C GLN A 148 -4.07 -17.87 2.52
N SER A 149 -2.96 -18.47 2.08
CA SER A 149 -1.59 -18.15 2.52
C SER A 149 -0.85 -17.35 1.44
N PHE A 150 0.21 -16.63 1.83
CA PHE A 150 1.08 -15.99 0.84
C PHE A 150 1.78 -17.02 -0.03
N ASN A 151 1.78 -16.80 -1.34
CA ASN A 151 2.75 -17.43 -2.21
C ASN A 151 4.04 -16.60 -2.17
N LEU A 152 4.92 -16.89 -1.20
CA LEU A 152 6.18 -16.13 -1.02
C LEU A 152 7.08 -16.19 -2.25
N HIS A 153 7.12 -17.31 -2.95
CA HIS A 153 7.92 -17.41 -4.18
C HIS A 153 7.45 -16.41 -5.23
N SER A 154 6.14 -16.38 -5.52
CA SER A 154 5.58 -15.41 -6.45
C SER A 154 5.71 -13.99 -5.91
N LEU A 155 5.43 -13.75 -4.62
CA LEU A 155 5.49 -12.42 -4.01
C LEU A 155 6.90 -11.83 -4.09
N LEU A 156 7.91 -12.63 -3.79
CA LEU A 156 9.30 -12.18 -3.72
C LEU A 156 10.07 -12.35 -5.03
N GLY A 157 9.45 -12.94 -6.07
CA GLY A 157 10.03 -13.14 -7.40
C GLY A 157 11.21 -14.12 -7.45
N SER A 158 11.55 -14.76 -6.32
CA SER A 158 12.75 -15.58 -6.19
C SER A 158 12.56 -16.70 -5.18
N LYS A 159 12.80 -17.94 -5.60
CA LYS A 159 12.74 -19.11 -4.72
C LYS A 159 13.75 -19.00 -3.57
N LYS A 160 14.97 -18.53 -3.86
CA LYS A 160 16.01 -18.32 -2.85
C LYS A 160 15.59 -17.30 -1.79
N ARG A 161 14.97 -16.18 -2.22
CA ARG A 161 14.44 -15.16 -1.31
C ARG A 161 13.30 -15.72 -0.48
N ALA A 162 12.36 -16.42 -1.10
CA ALA A 162 11.23 -17.06 -0.41
C ALA A 162 11.67 -18.05 0.67
N GLU A 163 12.66 -18.92 0.38
CA GLU A 163 13.20 -19.85 1.37
C GLU A 163 13.84 -19.14 2.58
N ARG A 164 14.46 -17.98 2.36
CA ARG A 164 15.05 -17.17 3.44
C ARG A 164 13.98 -16.60 4.38
N PHE A 165 12.84 -16.20 3.85
CA PHE A 165 11.77 -15.51 4.61
C PHE A 165 10.62 -16.44 5.04
N LYS A 166 10.66 -17.74 4.71
CA LYS A 166 9.52 -18.66 4.92
C LYS A 166 9.01 -18.76 6.35
N TYR A 167 9.90 -18.63 7.34
CA TYR A 167 9.56 -18.66 8.78
C TYR A 167 9.66 -17.28 9.43
N GLY A 168 9.77 -16.22 8.61
CA GLY A 168 9.84 -14.85 9.10
C GLY A 168 8.48 -14.29 9.48
N SER A 169 8.51 -13.05 9.96
CA SER A 169 7.32 -12.24 10.19
C SER A 169 7.14 -11.22 9.07
N ALA A 170 5.91 -10.75 8.87
CA ALA A 170 5.62 -9.64 7.97
C ALA A 170 4.81 -8.56 8.69
N LEU A 171 5.16 -7.31 8.43
CA LEU A 171 4.35 -6.14 8.72
C LEU A 171 3.78 -5.63 7.40
N ILE A 172 2.46 -5.55 7.32
CA ILE A 172 1.77 -5.10 6.13
C ILE A 172 1.12 -3.75 6.44
N SER A 173 1.61 -2.70 5.78
CA SER A 173 1.09 -1.34 5.89
C SER A 173 0.24 -1.01 4.67
N ARG A 174 -1.06 -0.78 4.88
CA ARG A 174 -1.96 -0.35 3.81
C ARG A 174 -2.22 1.15 3.92
N LEU A 175 -1.79 1.86 2.88
CA LEU A 175 -1.99 3.29 2.72
C LEU A 175 -3.33 3.53 2.02
N CYS A 176 -4.16 4.37 2.61
CA CYS A 176 -5.36 4.91 2.00
C CYS A 176 -4.98 6.21 1.28
N PRO A 177 -5.71 6.65 0.24
CA PRO A 177 -5.37 7.86 -0.54
C PRO A 177 -5.14 9.14 0.28
N THR A 178 -5.70 9.22 1.48
CA THR A 178 -5.54 10.34 2.42
C THR A 178 -4.21 10.34 3.17
N ASP A 179 -3.60 9.16 3.32
CA ASP A 179 -2.40 8.95 4.12
C ASP A 179 -1.18 9.62 3.45
N TYR A 180 -0.08 9.70 4.20
CA TYR A 180 1.20 10.12 3.66
C TYR A 180 1.80 9.02 2.78
N HIS A 181 1.96 9.29 1.48
CA HIS A 181 2.42 8.30 0.49
C HIS A 181 3.93 8.36 0.25
N ARG A 182 4.69 8.39 1.35
CA ARG A 182 6.10 8.01 1.34
C ARG A 182 6.30 6.93 2.40
N PHE A 183 7.30 6.11 2.16
CA PHE A 183 7.69 5.02 3.03
C PHE A 183 9.15 5.16 3.39
N HIS A 184 9.50 4.57 4.51
CA HIS A 184 10.70 4.84 5.28
C HIS A 184 11.30 3.52 5.77
N PHE A 185 12.62 3.49 6.00
CA PHE A 185 13.27 2.27 6.47
C PHE A 185 12.89 1.99 7.93
N PRO A 186 12.37 0.79 8.26
CA PRO A 186 11.92 0.48 9.62
C PRO A 186 13.08 0.24 10.60
N CYS A 187 14.30 0.07 10.08
CA CYS A 187 15.53 -0.09 10.86
C CYS A 187 16.75 0.32 10.01
N GLN A 188 17.90 0.46 10.68
CA GLN A 188 19.18 0.73 10.03
C GLN A 188 19.81 -0.54 9.44
N GLY A 189 20.69 -0.34 8.44
CA GLY A 189 21.43 -1.42 7.80
C GLY A 189 22.01 -1.02 6.44
N VAL A 190 22.43 -2.02 5.66
CA VAL A 190 22.93 -1.85 4.30
C VAL A 190 21.84 -2.27 3.30
N ALA A 191 21.22 -1.30 2.63
CA ALA A 191 20.19 -1.51 1.63
C ALA A 191 20.81 -1.86 0.27
N SER A 192 20.24 -2.83 -0.43
CA SER A 192 20.52 -3.10 -1.84
C SER A 192 19.89 -2.05 -2.75
N ASP A 193 20.25 -2.05 -4.03
CA ASP A 193 19.40 -1.46 -5.05
C ASP A 193 17.99 -2.08 -5.02
N ALA A 194 17.00 -1.28 -5.42
CA ALA A 194 15.62 -1.71 -5.50
C ALA A 194 15.38 -2.50 -6.80
N GLU A 195 14.86 -3.71 -6.66
CA GLU A 195 14.48 -4.58 -7.77
C GLU A 195 13.02 -4.35 -8.15
N LEU A 196 12.78 -3.90 -9.39
CA LEU A 196 11.42 -3.78 -9.91
C LEU A 196 10.93 -5.11 -10.49
N ILE A 197 9.84 -5.64 -9.93
CA ILE A 197 9.09 -6.74 -10.53
C ILE A 197 7.85 -6.18 -11.21
N ASN A 198 7.81 -6.27 -12.53
CA ASN A 198 6.64 -5.87 -13.31
C ASN A 198 5.43 -6.77 -13.06
N GLY A 199 4.24 -6.21 -13.25
CA GLY A 199 2.99 -6.92 -13.03
C GLY A 199 1.78 -6.06 -13.32
N HIS A 200 0.62 -6.52 -12.90
CA HIS A 200 -0.64 -5.80 -13.03
C HIS A 200 -0.75 -4.65 -12.02
N LEU A 201 -1.87 -3.94 -12.04
CA LEU A 201 -2.22 -2.91 -11.06
C LEU A 201 -3.64 -3.18 -10.56
N TYR A 202 -3.84 -4.35 -9.94
CA TYR A 202 -5.07 -4.69 -9.22
C TYR A 202 -5.28 -3.78 -8.01
N SER A 203 -6.52 -3.59 -7.56
CA SER A 203 -6.74 -2.82 -6.33
C SER A 203 -6.35 -3.66 -5.13
N VAL A 204 -5.71 -2.99 -4.17
CA VAL A 204 -5.35 -3.53 -2.86
C VAL A 204 -6.33 -3.07 -1.77
N ASN A 205 -7.50 -2.55 -2.16
CA ASN A 205 -8.58 -2.27 -1.21
C ASN A 205 -8.96 -3.58 -0.49
N PRO A 206 -9.25 -3.57 0.82
CA PRO A 206 -9.63 -4.76 1.57
C PRO A 206 -10.75 -5.59 0.93
N LEU A 207 -11.76 -4.97 0.31
CA LEU A 207 -12.84 -5.69 -0.39
C LEU A 207 -12.31 -6.47 -1.61
N ALA A 208 -11.30 -5.97 -2.29
CA ALA A 208 -10.64 -6.67 -3.40
C ALA A 208 -9.74 -7.80 -2.87
N LEU A 209 -8.97 -7.55 -1.80
CA LEU A 209 -8.08 -8.55 -1.19
C LEU A 209 -8.83 -9.69 -0.50
N LYS A 210 -10.03 -9.43 0.05
CA LYS A 210 -10.96 -10.46 0.54
C LYS A 210 -11.35 -11.45 -0.57
N LYS A 211 -11.50 -10.97 -1.81
CA LYS A 211 -11.85 -11.80 -2.97
C LYS A 211 -10.65 -12.55 -3.51
N ASN A 212 -9.51 -11.88 -3.61
CA ASN A 212 -8.30 -12.49 -4.13
C ASN A 212 -7.02 -11.85 -3.58
N ILE A 213 -6.36 -12.52 -2.63
CA ILE A 213 -5.09 -12.05 -2.08
C ILE A 213 -3.94 -12.10 -3.12
N SER A 214 -4.12 -12.84 -4.22
CA SER A 214 -3.07 -12.98 -5.25
C SER A 214 -2.72 -11.68 -5.95
N TYR A 215 -3.59 -10.67 -5.85
CA TYR A 215 -3.31 -9.33 -6.34
C TYR A 215 -2.01 -8.75 -5.77
N LEU A 216 -1.62 -9.12 -4.55
CA LEU A 216 -0.38 -8.67 -3.93
C LEU A 216 0.87 -9.12 -4.70
N TRP A 217 0.91 -10.37 -5.18
CA TRP A 217 2.07 -10.89 -5.93
C TRP A 217 1.90 -10.84 -7.46
N GLN A 218 0.71 -10.55 -7.95
CA GLN A 218 0.47 -10.27 -9.37
C GLN A 218 0.73 -8.82 -9.73
N ASN A 219 0.66 -7.91 -8.77
CA ASN A 219 0.89 -6.50 -9.01
C ASN A 219 2.36 -6.18 -9.24
N LYS A 220 2.58 -5.10 -10.01
CA LYS A 220 3.87 -4.41 -10.09
C LYS A 220 4.30 -4.04 -8.67
N ARG A 221 5.56 -4.34 -8.34
CA ARG A 221 6.12 -4.11 -7.00
C ARG A 221 7.62 -3.87 -7.05
N SER A 222 8.13 -3.18 -6.05
CA SER A 222 9.55 -2.93 -5.83
C SER A 222 10.01 -3.73 -4.61
N ILE A 223 11.20 -4.33 -4.68
CA ILE A 223 11.80 -5.05 -3.57
C ILE A 223 13.15 -4.43 -3.23
N THR A 224 13.34 -4.10 -1.95
CA THR A 224 14.64 -3.70 -1.41
C THR A 224 15.03 -4.68 -0.32
N GLU A 225 16.20 -5.31 -0.46
CA GLU A 225 16.77 -6.15 0.61
C GLU A 225 17.67 -5.28 1.50
N LEU A 226 17.50 -5.40 2.80
CA LEU A 226 18.24 -4.67 3.81
C LEU A 226 18.96 -5.68 4.72
N LYS A 227 20.28 -5.54 4.84
CA LYS A 227 21.08 -6.28 5.83
C LYS A 227 21.23 -5.43 7.08
N SER A 228 20.55 -5.82 8.15
CA SER A 228 20.63 -5.19 9.46
C SER A 228 21.45 -6.05 10.41
N ASP A 229 22.40 -5.46 11.13
CA ASP A 229 23.16 -6.17 12.16
C ASP A 229 22.25 -6.66 13.30
N THR A 230 21.16 -5.93 13.57
CA THR A 230 20.25 -6.23 14.67
C THR A 230 19.12 -7.17 14.26
N PHE A 231 18.58 -7.02 13.05
CA PHE A 231 17.40 -7.78 12.58
C PHE A 231 17.72 -8.83 11.51
N GLY A 232 18.98 -8.96 11.11
CA GLY A 232 19.39 -9.85 10.04
C GLY A 232 18.89 -9.37 8.68
N ASN A 233 18.26 -10.28 7.91
CA ASN A 233 17.74 -9.94 6.60
C ASN A 233 16.34 -9.34 6.73
N VAL A 234 16.15 -8.13 6.24
CA VAL A 234 14.86 -7.44 6.14
C VAL A 234 14.53 -7.24 4.65
N CYS A 235 13.27 -7.41 4.28
CA CYS A 235 12.78 -7.17 2.92
C CYS A 235 11.72 -6.09 2.98
N LEU A 236 11.95 -4.98 2.27
CA LEU A 236 10.94 -3.98 2.00
C LEU A 236 10.30 -4.32 0.66
N LEU A 237 8.97 -4.24 0.61
CA LEU A 237 8.17 -4.63 -0.55
C LEU A 237 7.05 -3.60 -0.77
N GLU A 238 7.21 -2.74 -1.77
CA GLU A 238 6.20 -1.77 -2.15
C GLU A 238 5.34 -2.32 -3.29
N ILE A 239 4.03 -2.42 -3.08
CA ILE A 239 3.10 -3.00 -4.06
C ILE A 239 2.25 -1.88 -4.67
N GLY A 240 2.42 -1.66 -5.97
CA GLY A 240 1.62 -0.70 -6.72
C GLY A 240 0.18 -1.20 -6.88
N ALA A 241 -0.76 -0.26 -7.02
CA ALA A 241 -2.18 -0.56 -7.20
C ALA A 241 -2.80 0.27 -8.33
N THR A 242 -4.07 0.02 -8.64
CA THR A 242 -4.83 0.83 -9.60
C THR A 242 -4.72 2.32 -9.23
N CYS A 243 -4.39 3.17 -10.21
CA CYS A 243 -4.14 4.62 -10.06
C CYS A 243 -2.93 5.02 -9.19
N VAL A 244 -2.36 4.13 -8.38
CA VAL A 244 -1.19 4.37 -7.51
C VAL A 244 -0.12 3.32 -7.83
N GLY A 245 0.34 3.30 -9.08
CA GLY A 245 1.24 2.26 -9.62
C GLY A 245 2.67 2.72 -9.90
N CYS A 246 2.98 3.99 -9.67
CA CYS A 246 4.34 4.51 -9.73
C CYS A 246 4.99 4.32 -8.37
N ILE A 247 6.19 3.74 -8.35
CA ILE A 247 6.98 3.54 -7.14
C ILE A 247 8.34 4.18 -7.45
N GLU A 248 8.76 5.09 -6.59
CA GLU A 248 10.00 5.84 -6.73
C GLU A 248 10.82 5.67 -5.45
N GLN A 249 12.07 5.26 -5.63
CA GLN A 249 13.02 5.10 -4.53
C GLN A 249 13.91 6.34 -4.50
N THR A 250 14.02 6.95 -3.31
CA THR A 250 14.78 8.19 -3.12
C THR A 250 16.10 7.98 -2.38
N TYR A 251 16.43 6.72 -2.06
CA TYR A 251 17.69 6.32 -1.45
C TYR A 251 18.66 5.78 -2.51
N GLN A 252 19.93 5.69 -2.14
CA GLN A 252 20.96 4.98 -2.92
C GLN A 252 21.40 3.73 -2.15
N GLN A 253 21.77 2.66 -2.86
CA GLN A 253 22.35 1.47 -2.25
C GLN A 253 23.48 1.85 -1.27
N GLY A 254 23.47 1.24 -0.09
CA GLY A 254 24.46 1.49 0.95
C GLY A 254 23.85 1.61 2.34
N ASN A 255 24.56 2.31 3.23
CA ASN A 255 24.14 2.50 4.61
C ASN A 255 22.90 3.39 4.67
N ILE A 256 21.84 2.90 5.30
CA ILE A 256 20.62 3.66 5.57
C ILE A 256 20.38 3.74 7.08
N SER A 257 19.68 4.79 7.50
CA SER A 257 19.26 5.00 8.88
C SER A 257 17.81 4.60 9.08
N LYS A 258 17.44 4.32 10.34
CA LYS A 258 16.05 4.06 10.75
C LYS A 258 15.25 5.37 10.62
N GLY A 259 14.12 5.32 9.92
CA GLY A 259 13.31 6.50 9.58
C GLY A 259 13.77 7.19 8.31
#